data_AF-A0A1I7TQS7-F1
#
_entry.id   AF-A0A1I7TQS7-F1
#
_cell.length_a   1.000
_cell.length_b   1.000
_cell.length_c   1.000
_cell.angle_alpha   90.00
_cell.angle_beta   90.00
_cell.angle_gamma   90.00
#
_symmetry.space_group_name_H-M   'P 1'
#
loop_
_entity.id
_entity.type
_entity.pdbx_description
1 polymer ?
#
loop_
_entity_poly.entity_id
_entity_poly.type
_entity_poly.pdbx_seq_one_letter_code
_entity_poly.pdbx_strand_id
1 'polypeptide(L)'
;MYMFNNAELDSLKSAHDSSIEYLRKHPDLQIVDFLNSAQFDCDELFETCYFGGKQFDCCRYMNQSITSLGKCWEINLTPEMKKQASQTIAAKGGLQIVANARQAEQYTNFHYSSFQENGFRYFIHPPKVSPDLASEGITVSPSRVVNSAIKAILHDLLNRDNWGNCTSDWPENYSSELPYSSSVCQALCVANHFEKLCECIPYSYNINNKPDVCFPYEEVACMKEKMTKTDSNGTVSLDLPFCAECHLACQRSSFNSYTSYGNGFDYSSMIWLKKLTGYTESYIKKNIAIINIHFMELFYTEYSQVKNTSVLNILKEAVQENEEIKSRRSSSANLKSLDDEEQDEDFWYRNPHPYSDSSLDNVIQLAIDFNKSRRESAKSLPDIPEGDEDTVSRKLILRF
;
A
#
# COMPACT_ATOMS: atom_id res chain seq x y z
N MET A 1 4.99 16.86 9.97
CA MET A 1 4.22 17.65 10.97
C MET A 1 5.10 18.21 12.09
N TYR A 2 5.99 17.43 12.73
CA TYR A 2 6.95 17.97 13.73
C TYR A 2 7.96 18.97 13.16
N MET A 3 8.30 18.84 11.87
CA MET A 3 9.23 19.71 11.13
C MET A 3 8.82 21.19 11.11
N PHE A 4 7.51 21.46 11.06
CA PHE A 4 6.95 22.81 10.96
C PHE A 4 7.06 23.61 12.27
N ASN A 5 6.84 22.94 13.41
CA ASN A 5 6.75 23.61 14.72
C ASN A 5 8.12 23.93 15.33
N ASN A 6 9.15 23.14 15.05
CA ASN A 6 10.47 23.27 15.68
C ASN A 6 11.54 23.92 14.78
N ALA A 7 11.17 24.34 13.57
CA ALA A 7 12.09 24.99 12.65
C ALA A 7 12.43 26.43 13.12
N GLU A 8 13.72 26.68 13.33
CA GLU A 8 14.29 28.01 13.61
C GLU A 8 14.45 28.78 12.29
N LEU A 9 13.51 29.69 11.99
CA LEU A 9 13.45 30.37 10.70
C LEU A 9 14.69 31.22 10.41
N ASP A 10 15.25 31.89 11.41
CA ASP A 10 16.40 32.78 11.21
C ASP A 10 17.66 32.01 10.79
N SER A 11 17.86 30.83 11.38
CA SER A 11 18.93 29.90 11.02
C SER A 11 18.73 29.37 9.59
N LEU A 12 17.51 28.92 9.27
CA LEU A 12 17.16 28.46 7.92
C LEU A 12 17.32 29.55 6.87
N LYS A 13 16.93 30.79 7.18
CA LYS A 13 17.08 31.95 6.30
C LYS A 13 18.55 32.26 6.03
N SER A 14 19.37 32.29 7.07
CA SER A 14 20.81 32.54 6.94
C SER A 14 21.50 31.47 6.08
N ALA A 15 21.11 30.20 6.24
CA ALA A 15 21.60 29.09 5.42
C ALA A 15 21.10 29.19 3.97
N HIS A 16 19.85 29.58 3.76
CA HIS A 16 19.27 29.81 2.43
C HIS A 16 20.00 30.93 1.69
N ASP A 17 20.18 32.10 2.30
CA ASP A 17 20.88 33.25 1.68
C ASP A 17 22.31 32.86 1.26
N SER A 18 23.00 32.09 2.11
CA SER A 18 24.34 31.56 1.82
C SER A 18 24.33 30.56 0.65
N SER A 19 23.30 29.70 0.59
CA SER A 19 23.13 28.71 -0.48
C SER A 19 22.84 29.38 -1.82
N ILE A 20 21.99 30.41 -1.84
CA ILE A 20 21.69 31.17 -3.05
C ILE A 20 22.94 31.89 -3.58
N GLU A 21 23.74 32.51 -2.71
CA GLU A 21 24.99 33.16 -3.13
C GLU A 21 26.02 32.14 -3.66
N TYR A 22 26.03 30.91 -3.13
CA TYR A 22 26.84 29.83 -3.67
C TYR A 22 26.35 29.40 -5.06
N LEU A 23 25.06 29.13 -5.23
CA LEU A 23 24.48 28.70 -6.51
C LEU A 23 24.60 29.78 -7.60
N ARG A 24 24.55 31.06 -7.23
CA ARG A 24 24.82 32.18 -8.17
C ARG A 24 26.24 32.12 -8.75
N LYS A 25 27.20 31.54 -8.03
CA LYS A 25 28.59 31.33 -8.49
C LYS A 25 28.79 29.98 -9.18
N HIS A 26 27.84 29.07 -9.06
CA HIS A 26 27.85 27.71 -9.58
C HIS A 26 26.54 27.43 -10.35
N PRO A 27 26.30 28.12 -11.49
CA PRO A 27 25.04 28.02 -12.23
C PRO A 27 24.81 26.64 -12.86
N ASP A 28 25.85 25.81 -12.90
CA ASP A 28 25.84 24.41 -13.33
C ASP A 28 25.30 23.45 -12.27
N LEU A 29 25.17 23.88 -11.01
CA LEU A 29 24.69 23.05 -9.91
C LEU A 29 23.19 23.30 -9.66
N GLN A 30 22.34 22.30 -9.89
CA GLN A 30 20.95 22.36 -9.43
C GLN A 30 20.85 21.84 -7.99
N ILE A 31 19.94 22.40 -7.20
CA ILE A 31 19.71 21.96 -5.81
C ILE A 31 19.32 20.49 -5.73
N VAL A 32 18.56 20.00 -6.71
CA VAL A 32 18.18 18.58 -6.81
C VAL A 32 19.41 17.69 -6.98
N ASP A 33 20.37 18.10 -7.80
CA ASP A 33 21.63 17.37 -8.00
C ASP A 33 22.46 17.37 -6.72
N PHE A 34 22.55 18.51 -6.04
CA PHE A 34 23.21 18.60 -4.74
C PHE A 34 22.56 17.64 -3.73
N LEU A 35 21.24 17.69 -3.56
CA LEU A 35 20.51 16.82 -2.63
C LEU A 35 20.68 15.33 -2.95
N ASN A 36 20.77 14.97 -4.23
CA ASN A 36 21.04 13.59 -4.66
C ASN A 36 22.50 13.17 -4.43
N SER A 37 23.45 14.10 -4.56
CA SER A 37 24.89 13.84 -4.39
C SER A 37 25.35 13.84 -2.93
N ALA A 38 24.67 14.59 -2.06
CA ALA A 38 25.01 14.71 -0.65
C ALA A 38 24.55 13.49 0.20
N GLN A 39 23.91 12.51 -0.42
CA GLN A 39 23.34 11.32 0.23
C GLN A 39 24.06 10.05 -0.22
N PHE A 40 24.07 9.05 0.65
CA PHE A 40 24.84 7.83 0.46
C PHE A 40 24.51 7.11 -0.87
N ASP A 41 25.56 6.62 -1.51
CA ASP A 41 25.45 5.75 -2.66
C ASP A 41 25.13 4.30 -2.24
N CYS A 42 24.73 3.48 -3.22
CA CYS A 42 24.24 2.13 -2.93
C CYS A 42 25.30 1.24 -2.28
N ASP A 43 26.53 1.28 -2.81
CA ASP A 43 27.66 0.49 -2.35
C ASP A 43 28.16 0.93 -0.97
N GLU A 44 27.82 2.14 -0.55
CA GLU A 44 28.08 2.63 0.80
C GLU A 44 27.10 2.08 1.84
N LEU A 45 25.86 1.81 1.43
CA LEU A 45 24.78 1.38 2.32
C LEU A 45 24.60 -0.13 2.36
N PHE A 46 24.90 -0.85 1.28
CA PHE A 46 24.59 -2.26 1.13
C PHE A 46 25.83 -3.10 0.84
N GLU A 47 26.29 -3.81 1.86
CA GLU A 47 27.49 -4.66 1.78
C GLU A 47 27.28 -5.86 0.86
N THR A 48 26.12 -6.52 0.99
CA THR A 48 25.77 -7.67 0.16
C THR A 48 24.30 -8.06 0.31
N CYS A 49 23.79 -8.77 -0.69
CA CYS A 49 22.42 -9.28 -0.71
C CYS A 49 22.42 -10.79 -0.98
N TYR A 50 21.40 -11.47 -0.45
CA TYR A 50 21.13 -12.87 -0.73
C TYR A 50 19.67 -13.05 -1.12
N PHE A 51 19.41 -13.89 -2.11
CA PHE A 51 18.05 -14.30 -2.46
C PHE A 51 18.01 -15.81 -2.67
N GLY A 52 17.10 -16.50 -1.98
CA GLY A 52 17.08 -17.98 -1.99
C GLY A 52 18.40 -18.61 -1.54
N GLY A 53 19.15 -17.92 -0.66
CA GLY A 53 20.47 -18.36 -0.19
C GLY A 53 21.64 -18.11 -1.15
N LYS A 54 21.41 -17.53 -2.34
CA LYS A 54 22.48 -17.17 -3.28
C LYS A 54 22.88 -15.72 -3.12
N GLN A 55 24.18 -15.49 -2.95
CA GLN A 55 24.75 -14.15 -2.84
C GLN A 55 24.70 -13.42 -4.20
N PHE A 56 24.43 -12.13 -4.16
CA PHE A 56 24.54 -11.23 -5.31
C PHE A 56 24.90 -9.82 -4.86
N ASP A 57 25.38 -9.01 -5.81
CA ASP A 57 25.62 -7.59 -5.62
C ASP A 57 24.28 -6.82 -5.60
N CYS A 58 23.96 -6.20 -4.47
CA CYS A 58 22.74 -5.43 -4.28
C CYS A 58 22.57 -4.36 -5.37
N CYS A 59 23.63 -3.62 -5.63
CA CYS A 59 23.61 -2.39 -6.42
C CYS A 59 23.45 -2.65 -7.92
N ARG A 60 23.76 -3.87 -8.36
CA ARG A 60 23.44 -4.32 -9.71
C ARG A 60 21.93 -4.41 -9.99
N TYR A 61 21.10 -4.57 -8.96
CA TYR A 61 19.65 -4.78 -9.08
C TYR A 61 18.82 -3.71 -8.36
N MET A 62 19.47 -2.70 -7.78
CA MET A 62 18.83 -1.57 -7.14
C MET A 62 18.78 -0.37 -8.07
N ASN A 63 17.67 0.36 -8.05
CA ASN A 63 17.52 1.64 -8.73
C ASN A 63 17.30 2.75 -7.70
N GLN A 64 17.78 3.94 -8.01
CA GLN A 64 17.51 5.10 -7.18
C GLN A 64 16.02 5.47 -7.20
N SER A 65 15.53 5.93 -6.06
CA SER A 65 14.20 6.50 -5.88
C SER A 65 14.22 7.66 -4.90
N ILE A 66 13.21 8.53 -4.95
CA ILE A 66 13.05 9.64 -4.01
C ILE A 66 11.83 9.35 -3.13
N THR A 67 11.96 9.60 -1.83
CA THR A 67 10.88 9.51 -0.83
C THR A 67 10.98 10.67 0.16
N SER A 68 10.06 10.74 1.13
CA SER A 68 10.17 11.62 2.29
C SER A 68 11.42 11.41 3.15
N LEU A 69 12.17 10.31 2.98
CA LEU A 69 13.46 10.06 3.64
C LEU A 69 14.66 10.61 2.85
N GLY A 70 14.46 11.06 1.61
CA GLY A 70 15.55 11.45 0.71
C GLY A 70 15.70 10.50 -0.48
N LYS A 71 16.95 10.29 -0.89
CA LYS A 71 17.44 9.31 -1.87
C LYS A 71 17.43 7.92 -1.24
N CYS A 72 16.61 7.05 -1.80
CA CYS A 72 16.38 5.67 -1.38
C CYS A 72 16.74 4.70 -2.50
N TRP A 73 16.93 3.43 -2.16
CA TRP A 73 17.32 2.39 -3.12
C TRP A 73 16.26 1.30 -3.25
N GLU A 74 15.84 1.05 -4.48
CA GLU A 74 14.75 0.14 -4.83
C GLU A 74 15.26 -1.15 -5.48
N ILE A 75 15.10 -2.29 -4.82
CA ILE A 75 15.36 -3.60 -5.44
C ILE A 75 14.07 -4.23 -5.97
N ASN A 76 14.08 -4.52 -7.27
CA ASN A 76 13.02 -5.29 -7.92
C ASN A 76 13.53 -6.69 -8.23
N LEU A 77 12.99 -7.70 -7.55
CA LEU A 77 13.41 -9.09 -7.76
C LEU A 77 12.94 -9.55 -9.14
N THR A 78 13.87 -9.58 -10.10
CA THR A 78 13.57 -9.88 -11.51
C THR A 78 13.05 -11.31 -11.69
N PRO A 79 12.32 -11.60 -12.78
CA PRO A 79 11.92 -12.96 -13.11
C PRO A 79 13.08 -13.96 -13.13
N GLU A 80 14.28 -13.51 -13.50
CA GLU A 80 15.51 -14.32 -13.48
C GLU A 80 15.92 -14.70 -12.06
N MET A 81 15.95 -13.73 -11.14
CA MET A 81 16.21 -13.99 -9.71
C MET A 81 15.14 -14.92 -9.11
N LYS A 82 13.87 -14.73 -9.50
CA LYS A 82 12.74 -15.58 -9.08
C LYS A 82 12.87 -17.02 -9.58
N LYS A 83 13.21 -17.22 -10.85
CA LYS A 83 13.49 -18.57 -11.43
C LYS A 83 14.64 -19.26 -10.70
N GLN A 84 15.65 -18.51 -10.30
CA GLN A 84 16.82 -19.04 -9.59
C GLN A 84 16.53 -19.41 -8.12
N ALA A 85 15.55 -18.75 -7.48
CA ALA A 85 15.08 -19.07 -6.12
C ALA A 85 13.97 -20.14 -6.08
N SER A 86 13.21 -20.31 -7.17
CA SER A 86 12.14 -21.31 -7.32
C SER A 86 12.57 -22.77 -7.08
N GLN A 87 13.88 -23.06 -7.07
CA GLN A 87 14.41 -24.41 -6.80
C GLN A 87 14.54 -24.73 -5.30
N THR A 88 14.38 -23.75 -4.41
CA THR A 88 14.38 -23.95 -2.95
C THR A 88 13.13 -23.30 -2.38
N ILE A 89 12.01 -24.03 -2.46
CA ILE A 89 10.69 -23.65 -1.93
C ILE A 89 10.70 -23.77 -0.40
N ALA A 90 11.52 -22.98 0.27
CA ALA A 90 11.36 -22.72 1.69
C ALA A 90 10.74 -21.34 1.81
N ALA A 91 9.69 -21.20 2.63
CA ALA A 91 9.14 -19.90 3.01
C ALA A 91 10.23 -18.94 3.53
N LYS A 92 11.39 -19.46 3.98
CA LYS A 92 12.58 -18.70 4.43
C LYS A 92 13.59 -18.36 3.34
N GLY A 93 13.38 -18.74 2.08
CA GLY A 93 14.25 -18.46 0.94
C GLY A 93 14.12 -17.06 0.37
N GLY A 94 13.80 -16.08 1.22
CA GLY A 94 13.52 -14.70 0.82
C GLY A 94 14.76 -13.88 0.51
N LEU A 95 14.61 -12.55 0.57
CA LEU A 95 15.68 -11.58 0.44
C LEU A 95 16.34 -11.36 1.81
N GLN A 96 17.66 -11.38 1.85
CA GLN A 96 18.47 -10.92 2.96
C GLN A 96 19.38 -9.79 2.48
N ILE A 97 19.49 -8.73 3.26
CA ILE A 97 20.36 -7.59 3.01
C ILE A 97 21.23 -7.35 4.23
N VAL A 98 22.52 -7.19 4.01
CA VAL A 98 23.47 -6.69 5.01
C VAL A 98 23.67 -5.22 4.74
N ALA A 99 23.18 -4.37 5.64
CA ALA A 99 23.14 -2.93 5.46
C ALA A 99 24.06 -2.22 6.47
N ASN A 100 24.73 -1.16 6.04
CA ASN A 100 25.71 -0.39 6.80
C ASN A 100 25.24 1.07 7.00
N ALA A 101 24.83 1.40 8.22
CA ALA A 101 24.21 2.68 8.53
C ALA A 101 25.19 3.87 8.57
N ARG A 102 26.51 3.59 8.60
CA ARG A 102 27.59 4.60 8.64
C ARG A 102 27.30 5.76 9.62
N GLN A 103 26.94 5.43 10.87
CA GLN A 103 26.42 6.40 11.85
C GLN A 103 27.32 7.62 12.07
N ALA A 104 28.64 7.46 11.94
CA ALA A 104 29.59 8.55 12.16
C ALA A 104 29.50 9.68 11.11
N GLU A 105 28.88 9.40 9.96
CA GLU A 105 28.70 10.34 8.85
C GLU A 105 27.29 10.95 8.83
N GLN A 106 26.42 10.51 9.74
CA GLN A 106 25.11 11.09 9.92
C GLN A 106 25.20 12.44 10.61
N TYR A 107 24.26 13.34 10.29
CA TYR A 107 24.22 14.68 10.87
C TYR A 107 24.02 14.61 12.40
N THR A 108 24.90 15.27 13.15
CA THR A 108 24.89 15.23 14.61
C THR A 108 23.94 16.24 15.26
N ASN A 109 23.44 17.24 14.51
CA ASN A 109 22.64 18.36 15.03
C ASN A 109 21.55 18.85 14.05
N PHE A 110 20.88 17.95 13.34
CA PHE A 110 19.84 18.34 12.36
C PHE A 110 18.43 18.15 12.93
N HIS A 111 17.85 19.21 13.50
CA HIS A 111 16.47 19.22 14.04
C HIS A 111 15.39 19.39 12.98
N TYR A 112 15.77 19.51 11.71
CA TYR A 112 14.87 19.75 10.59
C TYR A 112 14.28 18.45 10.01
N SER A 113 14.65 17.27 10.51
CA SER A 113 13.99 16.01 10.13
C SER A 113 13.12 15.47 11.28
N SER A 114 11.95 14.93 10.97
CA SER A 114 11.11 14.22 11.94
C SER A 114 11.60 12.81 12.26
N PHE A 115 12.74 12.40 11.72
CA PHE A 115 13.30 11.06 11.87
C PHE A 115 14.41 11.10 12.92
N GLN A 116 14.14 10.52 14.08
CA GLN A 116 15.08 10.42 15.21
C GLN A 116 15.65 9.00 15.35
N GLU A 117 15.56 8.21 14.29
CA GLU A 117 15.87 6.80 14.30
C GLU A 117 17.27 6.56 13.74
N ASN A 118 18.11 5.89 14.52
CA ASN A 118 19.39 5.37 13.99
C ASN A 118 19.12 4.09 13.18
N GLY A 119 19.68 4.02 11.98
CA GLY A 119 19.67 2.82 11.14
C GLY A 119 18.92 3.02 9.82
N PHE A 120 18.06 2.06 9.48
CA PHE A 120 17.37 1.99 8.20
C PHE A 120 15.86 2.00 8.39
N ARG A 121 15.14 2.57 7.43
CA ARG A 121 13.70 2.46 7.30
C ARG A 121 13.38 1.95 5.90
N TYR A 122 12.74 0.80 5.79
CA TYR A 122 12.41 0.19 4.51
C TYR A 122 10.91 -0.04 4.36
N PHE A 123 10.48 -0.11 3.11
CA PHE A 123 9.08 -0.23 2.69
C PHE A 123 8.93 -1.44 1.76
N ILE A 124 7.84 -2.18 1.96
CA ILE A 124 7.47 -3.34 1.15
C ILE A 124 6.22 -2.96 0.37
N HIS A 125 6.35 -2.74 -0.94
CA HIS A 125 5.31 -2.08 -1.71
C HIS A 125 5.14 -2.70 -3.12
N PRO A 126 3.98 -2.52 -3.76
CA PRO A 126 3.79 -2.94 -5.16
C PRO A 126 4.66 -2.12 -6.12
N PRO A 127 4.88 -2.58 -7.36
CA PRO A 127 5.64 -1.84 -8.35
C PRO A 127 4.99 -0.50 -8.71
N LYS A 128 5.81 0.50 -9.06
CA LYS A 128 5.38 1.79 -9.63
C LYS A 128 4.41 2.60 -8.75
N VAL A 129 4.63 2.58 -7.42
CA VAL A 129 3.93 3.45 -6.46
C VAL A 129 4.93 4.29 -5.67
N SER A 130 4.45 5.30 -4.95
CA SER A 130 5.24 5.99 -3.92
C SER A 130 5.27 5.11 -2.66
N PRO A 131 6.43 4.59 -2.22
CA PRO A 131 6.51 3.61 -1.13
C PRO A 131 6.04 4.15 0.22
N ASP A 132 6.47 5.36 0.56
CA ASP A 132 6.23 6.01 1.84
C ASP A 132 4.78 6.49 2.01
N LEU A 133 4.05 6.65 0.89
CA LEU A 133 2.61 6.91 0.90
C LEU A 133 1.76 5.64 0.74
N ALA A 134 2.30 4.61 0.08
CA ALA A 134 1.55 3.38 -0.21
C ALA A 134 1.75 2.28 0.83
N SER A 135 2.75 2.38 1.71
CA SER A 135 3.15 1.27 2.58
C SER A 135 3.67 1.74 3.93
N GLU A 136 3.53 0.88 4.94
CA GLU A 136 4.06 1.14 6.27
C GLU A 136 5.58 0.95 6.29
N GLY A 137 6.29 1.92 6.86
CA GLY A 137 7.75 1.87 6.98
C GLY A 137 8.20 1.09 8.21
N ILE A 138 9.05 0.09 8.00
CA ILE A 138 9.65 -0.74 9.06
C ILE A 138 11.06 -0.23 9.36
N THR A 139 11.38 -0.04 10.63
CA THR A 139 12.64 0.57 11.06
C THR A 139 13.53 -0.46 11.76
N VAL A 140 14.84 -0.41 11.47
CA VAL A 140 15.83 -1.31 12.04
C VAL A 140 17.09 -0.56 12.41
N SER A 141 17.44 -0.62 13.69
CA SER A 141 18.69 -0.06 14.18
C SER A 141 19.87 -1.00 13.97
N PRO A 142 21.11 -0.48 13.92
CA PRO A 142 22.30 -1.31 13.90
C PRO A 142 22.40 -2.27 15.09
N SER A 143 23.23 -3.30 14.92
CA SER A 143 23.32 -4.45 15.83
C SER A 143 22.00 -5.20 15.98
N ARG A 144 21.14 -5.20 14.96
CA ARG A 144 19.90 -5.99 14.94
C ARG A 144 19.74 -6.78 13.66
N VAL A 145 19.01 -7.87 13.80
CA VAL A 145 18.48 -8.67 12.69
C VAL A 145 16.97 -8.47 12.67
N VAL A 146 16.42 -7.95 11.60
CA VAL A 146 14.97 -7.85 11.42
C VAL A 146 14.50 -8.97 10.47
N ASN A 147 13.43 -9.66 10.86
CA ASN A 147 12.81 -10.69 10.04
C ASN A 147 11.35 -10.30 9.78
N SER A 148 11.04 -9.99 8.54
CA SER A 148 9.73 -9.57 8.06
C SER A 148 9.13 -10.67 7.20
N ALA A 149 8.08 -11.32 7.72
CA ALA A 149 7.26 -12.25 6.99
C ALA A 149 6.11 -11.48 6.32
N ILE A 150 5.96 -11.59 5.01
CA ILE A 150 4.97 -10.81 4.25
C ILE A 150 3.83 -11.65 3.70
N LYS A 151 2.63 -11.09 3.72
CA LYS A 151 1.44 -11.64 3.03
C LYS A 151 1.05 -10.70 1.90
N ALA A 152 0.93 -11.23 0.69
CA ALA A 152 0.45 -10.48 -0.47
C ALA A 152 -1.08 -10.40 -0.45
N ILE A 153 -1.61 -9.20 -0.68
CA ILE A 153 -3.03 -8.93 -0.76
C ILE A 153 -3.32 -8.26 -2.11
N LEU A 154 -4.33 -8.76 -2.80
CA LEU A 154 -4.87 -8.16 -4.02
C LEU A 154 -6.25 -7.58 -3.70
N HIS A 155 -6.48 -6.35 -4.13
CA HIS A 155 -7.78 -5.72 -4.12
C HIS A 155 -8.22 -5.51 -5.56
N ASP A 156 -9.42 -6.00 -5.86
CA ASP A 156 -10.10 -5.85 -7.13
C ASP A 156 -11.45 -5.20 -6.86
N LEU A 157 -11.53 -3.89 -7.07
CA LEU A 157 -12.65 -3.06 -6.66
C LEU A 157 -13.47 -2.63 -7.87
N LEU A 158 -14.76 -2.38 -7.65
CA LEU A 158 -15.63 -1.88 -8.71
C LEU A 158 -15.46 -0.37 -8.88
N ASN A 159 -15.41 0.06 -10.13
CA ASN A 159 -15.41 1.49 -10.47
C ASN A 159 -16.80 2.11 -10.27
N ARG A 160 -16.91 3.42 -10.43
CA ARG A 160 -18.17 4.17 -10.26
C ARG A 160 -19.29 3.71 -11.18
N ASP A 161 -18.97 3.42 -12.43
CA ASP A 161 -19.93 2.90 -13.41
C ASP A 161 -20.49 1.54 -13.00
N ASN A 162 -19.80 0.85 -12.09
CA ASN A 162 -20.14 -0.46 -11.59
C ASN A 162 -20.43 -0.47 -10.08
N TRP A 163 -21.05 0.58 -9.53
CA TRP A 163 -21.49 0.71 -8.12
C TRP A 163 -20.39 0.87 -7.06
N GLY A 164 -19.12 0.96 -7.43
CA GLY A 164 -18.04 1.24 -6.48
C GLY A 164 -17.56 2.69 -6.53
N ASN A 165 -16.35 2.94 -6.02
CA ASN A 165 -15.76 4.29 -5.95
C ASN A 165 -14.25 4.28 -6.25
N CYS A 166 -13.76 3.23 -6.90
CA CYS A 166 -12.39 3.21 -7.38
C CYS A 166 -12.28 3.87 -8.77
N THR A 167 -11.06 4.18 -9.17
CA THR A 167 -10.71 4.62 -10.53
C THR A 167 -9.41 3.95 -10.98
N SER A 168 -9.21 3.86 -12.30
CA SER A 168 -7.91 3.54 -12.89
C SER A 168 -7.35 4.71 -13.68
N ASP A 169 -8.11 5.80 -13.76
CA ASP A 169 -7.82 6.96 -14.58
C ASP A 169 -7.36 8.13 -13.73
N TRP A 170 -6.47 8.93 -14.32
CA TRP A 170 -5.98 10.17 -13.73
C TRP A 170 -7.08 11.25 -13.73
N PRO A 171 -7.20 12.05 -12.65
CA PRO A 171 -7.95 13.29 -12.69
C PRO A 171 -7.39 14.23 -13.78
N GLU A 172 -8.26 14.99 -14.46
CA GLU A 172 -7.91 15.81 -15.63
C GLU A 172 -6.72 16.77 -15.42
N ASN A 173 -6.52 17.24 -14.18
CA ASN A 173 -5.47 18.21 -13.84
C ASN A 173 -4.11 17.58 -13.52
N TYR A 174 -3.97 16.25 -13.61
CA TYR A 174 -2.75 15.53 -13.29
C TYR A 174 -2.24 14.73 -14.48
N SER A 175 -0.92 14.75 -14.66
CA SER A 175 -0.22 13.94 -15.66
C SER A 175 1.01 13.32 -15.02
N SER A 176 1.22 12.03 -15.25
CA SER A 176 2.39 11.29 -14.83
C SER A 176 2.69 10.15 -15.79
N GLU A 177 3.96 9.81 -15.94
CA GLU A 177 4.41 8.61 -16.67
C GLU A 177 4.14 7.32 -15.88
N LEU A 178 3.85 7.45 -14.57
CA LEU A 178 3.47 6.33 -13.72
C LEU A 178 1.99 5.95 -13.94
N PRO A 179 1.65 4.65 -13.83
CA PRO A 179 0.27 4.22 -13.80
C PRO A 179 -0.45 4.84 -12.60
N TYR A 180 -1.78 4.99 -12.73
CA TYR A 180 -2.58 5.53 -11.65
C TYR A 180 -2.42 4.69 -10.37
N SER A 181 -2.12 5.39 -9.28
CA SER A 181 -2.26 4.87 -7.93
C SER A 181 -2.69 6.01 -7.02
N SER A 182 -3.47 5.68 -5.99
CA SER A 182 -3.95 6.67 -5.03
C SER A 182 -2.80 7.42 -4.35
N SER A 183 -1.69 6.72 -4.04
CA SER A 183 -0.48 7.30 -3.44
C SER A 183 0.20 8.32 -4.36
N VAL A 184 0.36 8.00 -5.65
CA VAL A 184 1.01 8.93 -6.58
C VAL A 184 0.11 10.13 -6.85
N CYS A 185 -1.22 9.92 -6.96
CA CYS A 185 -2.18 11.01 -7.04
C CYS A 185 -2.10 11.97 -5.84
N GLN A 186 -2.06 11.43 -4.62
CA GLN A 186 -1.93 12.25 -3.42
C GLN A 186 -0.65 13.07 -3.41
N ALA A 187 0.49 12.49 -3.81
CA ALA A 187 1.73 13.24 -3.92
C ALA A 187 1.65 14.37 -4.97
N LEU A 188 1.08 14.11 -6.15
CA LEU A 188 0.90 15.15 -7.18
C LEU A 188 -0.08 16.25 -6.73
N CYS A 189 -1.12 15.88 -5.99
CA CYS A 189 -2.06 16.84 -5.40
C CYS A 189 -1.34 17.79 -4.42
N VAL A 190 -0.54 17.24 -3.50
CA VAL A 190 0.25 18.03 -2.57
C VAL A 190 1.30 18.86 -3.31
N ALA A 191 2.03 18.28 -4.26
CA ALA A 191 3.02 18.99 -5.07
C ALA A 191 2.40 20.18 -5.83
N ASN A 192 1.26 19.98 -6.50
CA ASN A 192 0.56 21.06 -7.22
C ASN A 192 0.02 22.15 -6.28
N HIS A 193 -0.34 21.80 -5.04
CA HIS A 193 -0.75 22.78 -4.04
C HIS A 193 0.43 23.66 -3.60
N PHE A 194 1.59 23.07 -3.37
CA PHE A 194 2.83 23.81 -3.12
C PHE A 194 3.26 24.65 -4.32
N GLU A 195 3.21 24.11 -5.54
CA GLU A 195 3.54 24.85 -6.75
C GLU A 195 2.67 26.11 -6.91
N LYS A 196 1.37 26.02 -6.60
CA LYS A 196 0.43 27.16 -6.68
C LYS A 196 0.63 28.21 -5.59
N LEU A 197 1.00 27.81 -4.37
CA LEU A 197 1.09 28.73 -3.23
C LEU A 197 2.52 29.21 -2.95
N CYS A 198 3.50 28.37 -3.20
CA CYS A 198 4.91 28.56 -2.84
C CYS A 198 5.83 28.69 -4.05
N GLU A 199 5.34 28.49 -5.28
CA GLU A 199 6.12 28.57 -6.53
C GLU A 199 7.28 27.56 -6.60
N CYS A 200 7.24 26.53 -5.76
CA CYS A 200 8.23 25.46 -5.69
C CYS A 200 7.55 24.16 -5.24
N ILE A 201 8.23 23.02 -5.42
CA ILE A 201 7.73 21.69 -5.06
C ILE A 201 8.63 21.09 -3.98
N PRO A 202 8.08 20.56 -2.87
CA PRO A 202 8.89 19.88 -1.87
C PRO A 202 9.61 18.68 -2.47
N TYR A 203 10.88 18.50 -2.13
CA TYR A 203 11.72 17.43 -2.66
C TYR A 203 11.08 16.03 -2.51
N SER A 204 10.41 15.79 -1.37
CA SER A 204 9.72 14.54 -1.05
C SER A 204 8.51 14.22 -1.93
N TYR A 205 7.87 15.22 -2.53
CA TYR A 205 6.71 15.06 -3.41
C TYR A 205 7.06 15.27 -4.89
N ASN A 206 8.34 15.43 -5.23
CA ASN A 206 8.80 15.66 -6.61
C ASN A 206 8.85 14.37 -7.44
N ILE A 207 7.72 13.67 -7.55
CA ILE A 207 7.63 12.37 -8.25
C ILE A 207 7.93 12.50 -9.76
N ASN A 208 7.63 13.65 -10.35
CA ASN A 208 7.85 13.92 -11.77
C ASN A 208 9.23 14.56 -12.05
N ASN A 209 10.15 14.61 -11.07
CA ASN A 209 11.51 15.17 -11.22
C ASN A 209 11.53 16.58 -11.86
N LYS A 210 10.61 17.46 -11.45
CA LYS A 210 10.61 18.87 -11.85
C LYS A 210 11.83 19.61 -11.25
N PRO A 211 12.37 20.62 -11.95
CA PRO A 211 13.57 21.35 -11.48
C PRO A 211 13.28 22.29 -10.31
N ASP A 212 12.05 22.80 -10.19
CA ASP A 212 11.66 23.84 -9.23
C ASP A 212 11.40 23.26 -7.82
N VAL A 213 12.46 22.75 -7.20
CA VAL A 213 12.39 22.17 -5.85
C VAL A 213 12.59 23.23 -4.77
N CYS A 214 11.74 23.23 -3.75
CA CYS A 214 11.81 24.17 -2.63
C CYS A 214 13.12 24.03 -1.85
N PHE A 215 13.72 25.16 -1.49
CA PHE A 215 14.69 25.18 -0.39
C PHE A 215 14.00 24.97 0.96
N PRO A 216 14.71 24.40 1.95
CA PRO A 216 14.18 24.20 3.30
C PRO A 216 13.52 25.44 3.94
N TYR A 217 14.11 26.61 3.71
CA TYR A 217 13.57 27.90 4.18
C TYR A 217 12.28 28.28 3.45
N GLU A 218 12.26 28.20 2.12
CA GLU A 218 11.10 28.55 1.28
C GLU A 218 9.90 27.67 1.63
N GLU A 219 10.13 26.37 1.78
CA GLU A 219 9.10 25.41 2.15
C GLU A 219 8.48 25.76 3.50
N VAL A 220 9.29 25.94 4.55
CA VAL A 220 8.80 26.23 5.90
C VAL A 220 8.19 27.63 6.02
N ALA A 221 8.79 28.64 5.39
CA ALA A 221 8.27 30.00 5.39
C ALA A 221 6.90 30.05 4.70
N CYS A 222 6.78 29.46 3.50
CA CYS A 222 5.52 29.40 2.78
C CYS A 222 4.46 28.62 3.57
N MET A 223 4.82 27.48 4.15
CA MET A 223 3.91 26.72 5.01
C MET A 223 3.38 27.57 6.17
N LYS A 224 4.25 28.34 6.84
CA LYS A 224 3.85 29.17 7.99
C LYS A 224 2.92 30.30 7.57
N GLU A 225 3.21 30.93 6.45
CA GLU A 225 2.49 32.11 5.96
C GLU A 225 1.15 31.74 5.29
N LYS A 226 1.15 30.69 4.46
CA LYS A 226 0.04 30.41 3.52
C LYS A 226 -0.73 29.12 3.81
N MET A 227 -0.19 28.23 4.65
CA MET A 227 -0.76 26.90 4.92
C MET A 227 -0.95 26.64 6.40
N THR A 228 -1.32 27.66 7.19
CA THR A 228 -1.67 27.49 8.60
C THR A 228 -3.14 27.81 8.86
N LYS A 229 -3.75 27.00 9.72
CA LYS A 229 -5.05 27.29 10.30
C LYS A 229 -4.97 27.25 11.82
N THR A 230 -5.63 28.21 12.45
CA THR A 230 -5.73 28.30 13.90
C THR A 230 -7.12 27.83 14.32
N ASP A 231 -7.20 26.81 15.16
CA ASP A 231 -8.47 26.35 15.71
C ASP A 231 -9.01 27.31 16.79
N SER A 232 -10.23 27.05 17.27
CA SER A 232 -10.87 27.84 18.33
C SER A 232 -10.11 27.84 19.66
N ASN A 233 -9.22 26.86 19.86
CA ASN A 233 -8.41 26.70 21.06
C ASN A 233 -7.03 27.38 20.92
N GLY A 234 -6.76 28.05 19.80
CA GLY A 234 -5.49 28.70 19.50
C GLY A 234 -4.40 27.74 19.00
N THR A 235 -4.74 26.48 18.70
CA THR A 235 -3.80 25.51 18.13
C THR A 235 -3.58 25.82 16.67
N VAL A 236 -2.33 26.10 16.30
CA VAL A 236 -1.91 26.25 14.91
C VAL A 236 -1.64 24.88 14.31
N SER A 237 -2.25 24.58 13.18
CA SER A 237 -2.06 23.35 12.43
C SER A 237 -1.81 23.64 10.95
N LEU A 238 -1.16 22.70 10.27
CA LEU A 238 -0.90 22.80 8.84
C LEU A 238 -2.19 22.53 8.06
N ASP A 239 -2.52 23.39 7.11
CA ASP A 239 -3.67 23.25 6.23
C ASP A 239 -3.24 22.68 4.88
N LEU A 240 -2.98 21.37 4.87
CA LEU A 240 -2.67 20.63 3.65
C LEU A 240 -3.93 20.38 2.82
N PRO A 241 -3.80 20.26 1.48
CA PRO A 241 -4.93 20.10 0.60
C PRO A 241 -5.64 18.77 0.86
N PHE A 242 -6.98 18.82 0.86
CA PHE A 242 -7.79 17.61 0.86
C PHE A 242 -7.93 17.10 -0.57
N CYS A 243 -7.14 16.08 -0.92
CA CYS A 243 -7.08 15.47 -2.26
C CYS A 243 -8.28 14.54 -2.54
N ALA A 244 -9.49 15.10 -2.57
CA ALA A 244 -10.75 14.37 -2.73
C ALA A 244 -10.86 13.62 -4.06
N GLU A 245 -10.19 14.12 -5.10
CA GLU A 245 -10.12 13.54 -6.44
C GLU A 245 -9.27 12.26 -6.51
N CYS A 246 -8.41 12.03 -5.53
CA CYS A 246 -7.54 10.87 -5.48
C CYS A 246 -8.27 9.65 -4.88
N HIS A 247 -9.08 9.01 -5.71
CA HIS A 247 -9.79 7.78 -5.37
C HIS A 247 -8.86 6.56 -5.23
N LEU A 248 -9.38 5.48 -4.67
CA LEU A 248 -8.64 4.21 -4.61
C LEU A 248 -8.45 3.66 -6.03
N ALA A 249 -7.28 3.07 -6.30
CA ALA A 249 -7.06 2.33 -7.53
C ALA A 249 -7.94 1.06 -7.55
N CYS A 250 -8.58 0.78 -8.69
CA CYS A 250 -9.47 -0.38 -8.81
C CYS A 250 -8.74 -1.69 -8.63
N GLN A 251 -7.60 -1.82 -9.29
CA GLN A 251 -6.67 -2.93 -9.09
C GLN A 251 -5.48 -2.42 -8.30
N ARG A 252 -5.30 -2.93 -7.08
CA ARG A 252 -4.12 -2.62 -6.28
C ARG A 252 -3.64 -3.85 -5.53
N SER A 253 -2.34 -3.95 -5.37
CA SER A 253 -1.72 -4.93 -4.48
C SER A 253 -1.09 -4.24 -3.28
N SER A 254 -1.06 -4.92 -2.14
CA SER A 254 -0.41 -4.47 -0.92
C SER A 254 0.25 -5.64 -0.20
N PHE A 255 1.12 -5.34 0.75
CA PHE A 255 1.82 -6.33 1.55
C PHE A 255 1.64 -6.05 3.03
N ASN A 256 1.04 -7.00 3.74
CA ASN A 256 1.03 -6.96 5.20
C ASN A 256 2.31 -7.59 5.72
N SER A 257 2.99 -6.89 6.63
CA SER A 257 4.28 -7.31 7.17
C SER A 257 4.16 -7.71 8.63
N TYR A 258 4.65 -8.91 8.96
CA TYR A 258 4.76 -9.43 10.31
C TYR A 258 6.24 -9.48 10.70
N THR A 259 6.65 -8.47 11.48
CA THR A 259 8.06 -8.20 11.73
C THR A 259 8.48 -8.64 13.13
N SER A 260 9.66 -9.25 13.22
CA SER A 260 10.32 -9.61 14.47
C SER A 260 11.78 -9.15 14.49
N TYR A 261 12.31 -8.87 15.68
CA TYR A 261 13.66 -8.33 15.87
C TYR A 261 14.51 -9.25 16.73
N GLY A 262 15.67 -9.63 16.23
CA GLY A 262 16.77 -10.21 16.98
C GLY A 262 17.76 -9.12 17.39
N ASN A 263 18.19 -9.14 18.66
CA ASN A 263 19.16 -8.19 19.17
C ASN A 263 20.57 -8.80 19.16
N GLY A 264 21.52 -8.06 18.59
CA GLY A 264 22.91 -8.48 18.46
C GLY A 264 23.14 -9.54 17.38
N PHE A 265 24.40 -9.94 17.28
CA PHE A 265 24.86 -11.02 16.41
C PHE A 265 25.54 -12.07 17.29
N ASP A 266 25.24 -13.34 17.05
CA ASP A 266 25.93 -14.43 17.74
C ASP A 266 27.40 -14.53 17.29
N TYR A 267 28.18 -15.38 17.96
CA TYR A 267 29.61 -15.53 17.70
C TYR A 267 29.91 -15.91 16.23
N SER A 268 29.14 -16.84 15.67
CA SER A 268 29.31 -17.32 14.29
C SER A 268 28.97 -16.23 13.28
N SER A 269 27.87 -15.52 13.49
CA SER A 269 27.42 -14.40 12.67
C SER A 269 28.43 -13.25 12.70
N MET A 270 29.02 -12.99 13.87
CA MET A 270 30.08 -11.98 13.99
C MET A 270 31.34 -12.36 13.19
N ILE A 271 31.79 -13.61 13.26
CA ILE A 271 32.92 -14.08 12.44
C ILE A 271 32.60 -13.93 10.95
N TRP A 272 31.40 -14.33 10.55
CA TRP A 272 30.95 -14.21 9.16
C TRP A 272 30.91 -12.75 8.70
N LEU A 273 30.31 -11.83 9.47
CA LEU A 273 30.25 -10.40 9.16
C LEU A 273 31.64 -9.77 9.05
N LYS A 274 32.57 -10.13 9.94
CA LYS A 274 33.96 -9.65 9.88
C LYS A 274 34.66 -10.14 8.61
N LYS A 275 34.45 -11.39 8.22
CA LYS A 275 35.03 -11.94 6.98
C LYS A 275 34.40 -11.32 5.73
N LEU A 276 33.10 -11.06 5.77
CA LEU A 276 32.33 -10.49 4.66
C LEU A 276 32.73 -9.03 4.39
N THR A 277 32.73 -8.21 5.44
CA THR A 277 32.88 -6.75 5.33
C THR A 277 34.31 -6.26 5.57
N GLY A 278 35.15 -7.07 6.23
CA GLY A 278 36.49 -6.67 6.67
C GLY A 278 36.50 -5.73 7.88
N TYR A 279 35.34 -5.35 8.42
CA TYR A 279 35.26 -4.42 9.55
C TYR A 279 35.57 -5.05 10.91
N THR A 280 35.88 -4.18 11.87
CA THR A 280 36.05 -4.60 13.27
C THR A 280 34.70 -4.91 13.91
N GLU A 281 34.70 -5.76 14.95
CA GLU A 281 33.50 -6.08 15.72
C GLU A 281 32.82 -4.84 16.31
N SER A 282 33.61 -3.86 16.78
CA SER A 282 33.10 -2.59 17.30
C SER A 282 32.36 -1.79 16.24
N TYR A 283 32.89 -1.74 15.02
CA TYR A 283 32.23 -1.09 13.89
C TYR A 283 30.95 -1.82 13.51
N ILE A 284 30.97 -3.15 13.41
CA ILE A 284 29.81 -3.97 13.07
C ILE A 284 28.66 -3.74 14.05
N LYS A 285 28.95 -3.73 15.36
CA LYS A 285 27.96 -3.45 16.41
C LYS A 285 27.38 -2.03 16.36
N LYS A 286 28.07 -1.07 15.74
CA LYS A 286 27.60 0.31 15.64
C LYS A 286 26.84 0.59 14.35
N ASN A 287 27.17 -0.10 13.26
CA ASN A 287 26.70 0.30 11.93
C ASN A 287 25.93 -0.78 11.17
N ILE A 288 26.17 -2.06 11.41
CA ILE A 288 25.60 -3.13 10.57
C ILE A 288 24.23 -3.56 11.09
N ALA A 289 23.27 -3.70 10.18
CA ALA A 289 21.97 -4.33 10.39
C ALA A 289 21.75 -5.43 9.33
N ILE A 290 20.98 -6.47 9.69
CA ILE A 290 20.59 -7.53 8.75
C ILE A 290 19.08 -7.47 8.57
N ILE A 291 18.63 -7.35 7.31
CA ILE A 291 17.22 -7.27 6.96
C ILE A 291 16.83 -8.54 6.19
N ASN A 292 15.91 -9.32 6.74
CA ASN A 292 15.37 -10.53 6.11
C ASN A 292 13.90 -10.31 5.76
N ILE A 293 13.55 -10.46 4.49
CA ILE A 293 12.18 -10.31 3.97
C ILE A 293 11.80 -11.57 3.23
N HIS A 294 10.69 -12.19 3.60
CA HIS A 294 10.26 -13.45 3.00
C HIS A 294 8.73 -13.58 3.01
N PHE A 295 8.20 -14.35 2.05
CA PHE A 295 6.77 -14.64 2.04
C PHE A 295 6.41 -15.59 3.18
N MET A 296 5.38 -15.24 3.95
CA MET A 296 4.84 -16.10 4.99
C MET A 296 4.20 -17.35 4.39
N GLU A 297 3.51 -17.19 3.27
CA GLU A 297 2.74 -18.21 2.55
C GLU A 297 2.98 -18.06 1.04
N LEU A 298 2.81 -19.14 0.26
CA LEU A 298 2.99 -19.13 -1.21
C LEU A 298 1.70 -18.78 -1.98
N PHE A 299 0.69 -18.27 -1.29
CA PHE A 299 -0.54 -17.76 -1.89
C PHE A 299 -0.73 -16.30 -1.49
N TYR A 300 -1.68 -15.64 -2.15
CA TYR A 300 -2.11 -14.29 -1.82
C TYR A 300 -3.59 -14.31 -1.43
N THR A 301 -4.02 -13.32 -0.66
CA THR A 301 -5.44 -13.12 -0.35
C THR A 301 -6.01 -12.12 -1.34
N GLU A 302 -7.18 -12.41 -1.91
CA GLU A 302 -7.87 -11.53 -2.84
C GLU A 302 -9.19 -11.02 -2.25
N TYR A 303 -9.37 -9.71 -2.29
CA TYR A 303 -10.62 -9.04 -1.94
C TYR A 303 -11.21 -8.46 -3.23
N SER A 304 -12.16 -9.17 -3.82
CA SER A 304 -12.86 -8.74 -5.03
C SER A 304 -14.27 -8.24 -4.70
N GLN A 305 -14.65 -7.12 -5.29
CA GLN A 305 -16.01 -6.61 -5.30
C GLN A 305 -16.72 -7.11 -6.56
N VAL A 306 -17.79 -7.86 -6.37
CA VAL A 306 -18.64 -8.35 -7.46
C VAL A 306 -20.02 -7.73 -7.37
N LYS A 307 -20.64 -7.50 -8.52
CA LYS A 307 -22.03 -7.03 -8.58
C LYS A 307 -22.93 -8.11 -8.00
N ASN A 308 -23.79 -7.74 -7.05
CA ASN A 308 -24.73 -8.68 -6.43
C ASN A 308 -25.71 -9.30 -7.45
N THR A 309 -26.14 -8.51 -8.44
CA THR A 309 -27.01 -8.98 -9.51
C THR A 309 -26.77 -8.21 -10.81
N SER A 310 -27.18 -8.77 -11.93
CA SER A 310 -27.19 -8.11 -13.24
C SER A 310 -28.61 -7.66 -13.59
N VAL A 311 -28.72 -6.62 -14.42
CA VAL A 311 -30.04 -6.17 -14.94
C VAL A 311 -30.77 -7.32 -15.63
N LEU A 312 -30.05 -8.20 -16.32
CA LEU A 312 -30.63 -9.38 -16.96
C LEU A 312 -31.23 -10.36 -15.95
N ASN A 313 -30.57 -10.59 -14.82
CA ASN A 313 -31.09 -11.48 -13.78
C ASN A 313 -32.34 -10.89 -13.12
N ILE A 314 -32.33 -9.59 -12.81
CA ILE A 314 -33.52 -8.89 -12.31
C ILE A 314 -34.68 -9.00 -13.31
N LEU A 315 -34.42 -8.80 -14.60
CA LEU A 315 -35.45 -8.91 -15.64
C LEU A 315 -36.00 -10.33 -15.76
N LYS A 316 -35.14 -11.36 -15.67
CA LYS A 316 -35.58 -12.76 -15.67
C LYS A 316 -36.45 -13.07 -14.46
N GLU A 317 -36.05 -12.64 -13.27
CA GLU A 317 -36.84 -12.79 -12.03
C GLU A 317 -38.19 -12.09 -12.17
N ALA A 318 -38.23 -10.87 -12.69
CA ALA A 318 -39.47 -10.13 -12.91
C ALA A 318 -40.39 -10.76 -13.97
N VAL A 319 -39.82 -11.31 -15.05
CA VAL A 319 -40.58 -12.04 -16.08
C VAL A 319 -41.18 -13.32 -15.48
N GLN A 320 -40.38 -14.08 -14.74
CA GLN A 320 -40.83 -15.30 -14.09
C GLN A 320 -41.95 -15.02 -13.07
N GLU A 321 -41.81 -13.99 -12.24
CA GLU A 321 -42.85 -13.57 -11.30
C GLU A 321 -44.16 -13.20 -12.03
N ASN A 322 -44.07 -12.50 -13.16
CA ASN A 322 -45.24 -12.16 -13.95
C ASN A 322 -45.91 -13.39 -14.59
N GLU A 323 -45.13 -14.37 -15.05
CA GLU A 323 -45.65 -15.65 -15.54
C GLU A 323 -46.35 -16.45 -14.42
N GLU A 324 -45.78 -16.48 -13.22
CA GLU A 324 -46.41 -17.11 -12.05
C GLU A 324 -47.71 -16.41 -11.65
N ILE A 325 -47.73 -15.07 -11.65
CA ILE A 325 -48.96 -14.29 -11.38
C ILE A 325 -50.04 -14.60 -12.43
N LYS A 326 -49.68 -14.68 -13.71
CA LYS A 326 -50.61 -15.07 -14.78
C LYS A 326 -51.15 -16.49 -14.56
N SER A 327 -50.30 -17.43 -14.21
CA SER A 327 -50.69 -18.82 -13.91
C SER A 327 -51.65 -18.91 -12.71
N ARG A 328 -51.40 -18.14 -11.64
CA ARG A 328 -52.32 -18.08 -10.49
C ARG A 328 -53.68 -17.49 -10.85
N ARG A 329 -53.71 -16.48 -11.73
CA ARG A 329 -54.97 -15.87 -12.22
C ARG A 329 -55.76 -16.80 -13.13
N SER A 330 -55.11 -17.56 -14.02
CA SER A 330 -55.82 -18.55 -14.83
C SER A 330 -56.34 -19.71 -13.96
N SER A 331 -55.59 -20.12 -12.94
CA SER A 331 -56.04 -21.12 -11.97
C SER A 331 -57.26 -20.66 -11.16
N SER A 332 -57.32 -19.39 -10.74
CA SER A 332 -58.48 -18.85 -10.01
C SER A 332 -59.69 -18.60 -10.91
N ALA A 333 -59.49 -18.27 -12.19
CA ALA A 333 -60.57 -18.22 -13.18
C ALA A 333 -61.14 -19.62 -13.47
N ASN A 334 -60.29 -20.65 -13.53
CA ASN A 334 -60.71 -22.04 -13.68
C ASN A 334 -61.42 -22.60 -12.43
N LEU A 335 -61.10 -22.11 -11.23
CA LEU A 335 -61.88 -22.42 -10.02
C LEU A 335 -63.26 -21.75 -10.05
N LYS A 336 -63.35 -20.49 -10.50
CA LYS A 336 -64.65 -19.81 -10.65
C LYS A 336 -65.55 -20.44 -11.71
N SER A 337 -65.00 -21.09 -12.74
CA SER A 337 -65.80 -21.87 -13.69
C SER A 337 -66.21 -23.25 -13.19
N LEU A 338 -65.73 -23.67 -12.01
CA LEU A 338 -66.17 -24.89 -11.32
C LEU A 338 -67.20 -24.61 -10.22
N ASP A 339 -67.43 -23.33 -9.87
CA ASP A 339 -68.43 -22.90 -8.89
C ASP A 339 -69.81 -22.58 -9.53
N ASP A 340 -69.97 -22.79 -10.83
CA ASP A 340 -71.25 -22.60 -11.57
C ASP A 340 -72.06 -23.91 -11.75
N GLU A 341 -71.74 -24.97 -10.99
CA GLU A 341 -72.63 -26.13 -10.81
C GLU A 341 -72.99 -26.29 -9.33
N GLU A 342 -74.30 -26.22 -9.05
CA GLU A 342 -74.99 -26.43 -7.77
C GLU A 342 -74.32 -27.43 -6.81
N GLN A 343 -74.03 -27.03 -5.56
CA GLN A 343 -74.87 -27.39 -4.40
C GLN A 343 -74.28 -26.85 -3.08
N ASP A 344 -75.21 -26.43 -2.22
CA ASP A 344 -75.02 -26.12 -0.82
C ASP A 344 -74.20 -27.20 -0.08
N GLU A 345 -73.23 -26.79 0.74
CA GLU A 345 -73.11 -27.32 2.11
C GLU A 345 -72.20 -26.44 2.98
N ASP A 346 -72.80 -25.92 4.05
CA ASP A 346 -72.14 -25.25 5.17
C ASP A 346 -71.12 -26.17 5.86
N PHE A 347 -69.84 -25.79 5.86
CA PHE A 347 -68.91 -26.21 6.92
C PHE A 347 -68.22 -25.01 7.55
N TRP A 348 -68.76 -24.65 8.71
CA TRP A 348 -68.18 -23.73 9.68
C TRP A 348 -66.88 -24.30 10.26
N TYR A 349 -65.77 -23.56 10.15
CA TYR A 349 -64.76 -23.55 11.19
C TYR A 349 -64.23 -22.12 11.39
N ARG A 350 -64.68 -21.50 12.49
CA ARG A 350 -64.06 -20.31 13.07
C ARG A 350 -62.84 -20.73 13.89
N ASN A 351 -61.72 -20.04 13.74
CA ASN A 351 -60.84 -19.75 14.87
C ASN A 351 -60.23 -18.34 14.72
N PRO A 352 -59.91 -17.64 15.82
CA PRO A 352 -60.02 -16.19 15.92
C PRO A 352 -58.66 -15.47 16.05
N HIS A 353 -58.53 -14.32 15.36
CA HIS A 353 -57.79 -13.10 15.75
C HIS A 353 -56.33 -13.24 16.31
N PRO A 354 -55.61 -12.16 16.68
CA PRO A 354 -54.56 -11.60 15.81
C PRO A 354 -53.23 -11.35 16.56
N TYR A 355 -52.09 -11.80 16.04
CA TYR A 355 -50.81 -11.36 16.62
C TYR A 355 -49.88 -10.82 15.54
N SER A 356 -49.96 -9.49 15.35
CA SER A 356 -48.78 -8.66 15.27
C SER A 356 -48.25 -8.46 16.70
N ASP A 357 -46.98 -8.77 16.94
CA ASP A 357 -46.03 -7.79 17.48
C ASP A 357 -44.66 -8.43 17.74
N SER A 358 -43.66 -7.73 17.22
CA SER A 358 -42.32 -7.46 17.75
C SER A 358 -41.58 -8.46 18.65
N SER A 359 -40.31 -8.64 18.27
CA SER A 359 -39.12 -8.51 19.13
C SER A 359 -38.86 -9.58 20.20
N LEU A 360 -37.73 -10.29 20.10
CA LEU A 360 -36.53 -10.11 20.94
C LEU A 360 -35.56 -11.29 20.74
N ASP A 361 -34.34 -10.94 20.35
CA ASP A 361 -33.06 -11.36 20.94
C ASP A 361 -32.82 -12.77 21.48
N ASN A 362 -31.55 -13.17 21.23
CA ASN A 362 -30.74 -14.19 21.92
C ASN A 362 -30.94 -15.61 21.33
N VAL A 363 -29.90 -16.29 20.84
CA VAL A 363 -28.77 -16.73 21.67
C VAL A 363 -27.45 -16.76 20.87
N ILE A 364 -26.47 -16.04 21.40
CA ILE A 364 -25.02 -16.24 21.24
C ILE A 364 -24.66 -17.65 21.74
N GLN A 365 -24.04 -18.50 20.93
CA GLN A 365 -22.83 -19.27 21.30
C GLN A 365 -22.42 -20.31 20.25
N LEU A 366 -21.22 -20.10 19.71
CA LEU A 366 -20.12 -21.07 19.62
C LEU A 366 -20.45 -22.52 20.02
N ALA A 367 -20.18 -23.47 19.12
CA ALA A 367 -19.11 -24.46 19.27
C ALA A 367 -19.44 -25.83 18.61
N ILE A 368 -18.51 -26.24 17.73
CA ILE A 368 -17.87 -27.57 17.70
C ILE A 368 -18.61 -28.76 17.05
N ASP A 369 -17.87 -29.34 16.10
CA ASP A 369 -17.82 -30.70 15.58
C ASP A 369 -19.07 -31.37 14.98
N PHE A 370 -18.99 -31.59 13.67
CA PHE A 370 -19.31 -32.92 13.12
C PHE A 370 -18.26 -33.35 12.10
N ASN A 371 -17.38 -34.25 12.54
CA ASN A 371 -16.56 -35.08 11.69
C ASN A 371 -17.26 -36.45 11.55
N LYS A 372 -17.90 -36.74 10.40
CA LYS A 372 -17.88 -38.04 9.68
C LYS A 372 -18.98 -38.17 8.60
N SER A 373 -18.51 -38.19 7.36
CA SER A 373 -18.67 -39.29 6.38
C SER A 373 -20.09 -39.83 6.07
N ARG A 374 -20.61 -39.59 4.86
CA ARG A 374 -20.54 -40.48 3.65
C ARG A 374 -21.66 -40.16 2.63
N ARG A 375 -21.26 -40.03 1.35
CA ARG A 375 -21.88 -40.48 0.06
C ARG A 375 -23.35 -40.13 -0.24
N GLU A 376 -23.82 -39.91 -1.47
CA GLU A 376 -23.34 -39.82 -2.86
C GLU A 376 -24.59 -39.34 -3.64
N SER A 377 -24.46 -38.45 -4.64
CA SER A 377 -25.02 -38.66 -5.99
C SER A 377 -24.89 -37.39 -6.82
N ALA A 378 -24.28 -37.57 -7.98
CA ALA A 378 -24.06 -36.58 -9.02
C ALA A 378 -25.36 -36.09 -9.69
N LYS A 379 -25.29 -34.88 -10.26
CA LYS A 379 -25.72 -34.59 -11.63
C LYS A 379 -25.02 -33.33 -12.14
N SER A 380 -24.22 -33.55 -13.18
CA SER A 380 -23.49 -32.59 -14.02
C SER A 380 -24.42 -31.78 -14.93
N LEU A 381 -24.03 -30.56 -15.29
CA LEU A 381 -24.39 -29.82 -16.51
C LEU A 381 -23.37 -28.64 -16.66
N PRO A 382 -23.14 -28.10 -17.87
CA PRO A 382 -21.87 -28.23 -18.58
C PRO A 382 -21.02 -26.96 -18.65
N ASP A 383 -19.75 -27.17 -19.00
CA ASP A 383 -18.70 -26.17 -19.28
C ASP A 383 -19.10 -25.15 -20.35
N ILE A 384 -18.77 -23.88 -20.08
CA ILE A 384 -18.73 -22.78 -21.04
C ILE A 384 -17.27 -22.33 -21.10
N PRO A 385 -16.67 -22.15 -22.29
CA PRO A 385 -15.22 -22.00 -22.43
C PRO A 385 -14.75 -20.64 -21.90
N GLU A 386 -13.75 -20.66 -21.03
CA GLU A 386 -12.96 -19.49 -20.66
C GLU A 386 -12.17 -19.02 -21.89
N GLY A 387 -12.42 -17.77 -22.29
CA GLY A 387 -11.57 -17.05 -23.23
C GLY A 387 -10.31 -16.55 -22.51
N ASP A 388 -9.17 -16.69 -23.18
CA ASP A 388 -7.88 -16.18 -22.77
C ASP A 388 -7.94 -14.68 -22.43
N GLU A 389 -7.70 -14.33 -21.15
CA GLU A 389 -7.35 -12.97 -20.75
C GLU A 389 -5.96 -12.92 -20.10
N ASP A 390 -5.11 -12.18 -20.80
CA ASP A 390 -3.76 -11.68 -20.53
C ASP A 390 -3.16 -11.86 -19.12
N THR A 391 -2.03 -12.60 -19.11
CA THR A 391 -1.09 -12.66 -17.99
C THR A 391 -0.44 -11.30 -17.70
N VAL A 392 -1.02 -10.53 -16.77
CA VAL A 392 -0.36 -9.34 -16.19
C VAL A 392 0.77 -9.80 -15.24
N SER A 393 2.01 -9.55 -15.64
CA SER A 393 3.23 -9.88 -14.90
C SER A 393 3.31 -9.18 -13.53
N ARG A 394 3.08 -9.92 -12.44
CA ARG A 394 3.10 -9.46 -11.04
C ARG A 394 4.54 -9.33 -10.50
N LYS A 395 5.02 -8.08 -10.31
CA LYS A 395 6.35 -7.76 -9.76
C LYS A 395 6.25 -7.50 -8.24
N LEU A 396 7.27 -7.91 -7.50
CA LEU A 396 7.47 -7.55 -6.08
C LEU A 396 8.61 -6.54 -6.09
N ILE A 397 8.40 -5.35 -5.53
CA ILE A 397 9.45 -4.36 -5.39
C ILE A 397 9.64 -4.01 -3.90
N LEU A 398 10.88 -3.89 -3.47
CA LEU A 398 11.23 -3.52 -2.10
C LEU A 398 12.08 -2.24 -2.18
N ARG A 399 11.73 -1.20 -1.41
CA ARG A 399 12.49 0.05 -1.31
C ARG A 399 13.08 0.22 0.08
N PHE A 400 14.37 0.53 0.12
CA PHE A 400 15.19 0.70 1.31
C PHE A 400 15.64 2.15 1.47
#